data_AF-A0A1D7Y6T1-F1
#
_entry.id   AF-A0A1D7Y6T1-F1
#
_cell.length_a   1.000
_cell.length_b   1.000
_cell.length_c   1.000
_cell.angle_alpha   90.00
_cell.angle_beta   90.00
_cell.angle_gamma   90.00
#
_symmetry.space_group_name_H-M   'P 1'
#
loop_
_entity.id
_entity.type
_entity.pdbx_description
1 polymer ?
#
loop_
_entity_poly.entity_id
_entity_poly.type
_entity_poly.pdbx_seq_one_letter_code
_entity_poly.pdbx_strand_id
1 'polypeptide(L)'
;MLREVTADRYIAPLRSGGSVPGLVEADDDGTYVVKFTGSAQGHKALVAEVIVGELARALGLRFPELVLVHFDPAIAAAEPHQEVRELHGASAGVNLGMDYLPGARDFTPEIAKTFPVDPLEAGRIVWLDALTVNVDRTVHSSNLMVWPTLGTAPPRLWLIDHGAALVFHHRWDTSTPGKRYDFRHHALGHYGPDVRAADAELAPRVTEELLRGIVAEVPDPWLAEDAGFATPDDVRAAYADYLLARVRLSPEWLPTDFPSREQLAAEEAARAARTQAGRPAWLKHVPDLHGEPAAEQDR
;
A
#
# COMPACT_ATOMS: atom_id res chain seq x y z
N MET A 1 -17.47 -6.84 11.35
CA MET A 1 -17.03 -5.88 12.37
C MET A 1 -15.55 -6.13 12.62
N LEU A 2 -14.71 -5.13 12.39
CA LEU A 2 -13.28 -5.16 12.74
C LEU A 2 -13.17 -5.41 14.23
N ARG A 3 -12.19 -6.24 14.59
CA ARG A 3 -11.93 -6.55 15.99
C ARG A 3 -11.30 -5.34 16.66
N GLU A 4 -11.68 -5.09 17.91
CA GLU A 4 -11.09 -4.04 18.74
C GLU A 4 -10.06 -4.65 19.69
N VAL A 5 -8.94 -3.95 19.87
CA VAL A 5 -7.87 -4.30 20.80
C VAL A 5 -7.38 -3.06 21.52
N THR A 6 -6.77 -3.21 22.68
CA THR A 6 -6.13 -2.12 23.43
C THR A 6 -4.61 -2.25 23.34
N ALA A 7 -3.92 -1.19 22.94
CA ALA A 7 -2.46 -1.19 22.89
C ALA A 7 -1.88 -1.15 24.31
N ASP A 8 -1.12 -2.19 24.66
CA ASP A 8 -0.48 -2.34 25.97
C ASP A 8 0.94 -1.78 25.97
N ARG A 9 1.67 -1.96 24.85
CA ARG A 9 3.08 -1.57 24.76
C ARG A 9 3.44 -1.04 23.38
N TYR A 10 4.00 0.16 23.34
CA TYR A 10 4.68 0.67 22.15
C TYR A 10 6.08 0.06 22.04
N ILE A 11 6.36 -0.62 20.93
CA ILE A 11 7.64 -1.30 20.70
C ILE A 11 8.63 -0.34 20.02
N ALA A 12 8.26 0.17 18.84
CA ALA A 12 9.15 0.99 18.03
C ALA A 12 8.41 1.74 16.92
N PRO A 13 8.93 2.88 16.44
CA PRO A 13 8.48 3.49 15.20
C PRO A 13 8.97 2.69 13.99
N LEU A 14 8.10 2.52 13.00
CA LEU A 14 8.46 2.06 11.66
C LEU A 14 8.71 3.27 10.77
N ARG A 15 9.96 3.45 10.36
CA ARG A 15 10.38 4.56 9.52
C ARG A 15 10.04 4.27 8.05
N SER A 16 8.79 4.46 7.67
CA SER A 16 8.35 4.43 6.27
C SER A 16 7.71 5.76 5.88
N GLY A 17 8.41 6.55 5.06
CA GLY A 17 7.88 7.82 4.54
C GLY A 17 7.42 8.80 5.64
N GLY A 18 6.38 9.58 5.34
CA GLY A 18 5.88 10.66 6.20
C GLY A 18 4.80 10.27 7.22
N SER A 19 4.34 9.02 7.26
CA SER A 19 3.23 8.58 8.13
C SER A 19 3.67 8.01 9.47
N VAL A 20 4.95 7.64 9.60
CA VAL A 20 5.61 7.10 10.82
C VAL A 20 4.71 6.14 11.63
N PRO A 21 4.29 4.99 11.04
CA PRO A 21 3.51 4.01 11.78
C PRO A 21 4.28 3.44 12.97
N GLY A 22 3.57 2.88 13.97
CA GLY A 22 4.17 2.32 15.18
C GLY A 22 3.93 0.82 15.30
N LEU A 23 4.91 0.08 15.80
CA LEU A 23 4.72 -1.32 16.19
C LEU A 23 4.25 -1.37 17.65
N VAL A 24 3.12 -2.03 17.91
CA VAL A 24 2.56 -2.18 19.27
C VAL A 24 2.24 -3.64 19.58
N GLU A 25 2.32 -4.00 20.86
CA GLU A 25 1.65 -5.18 21.42
C GLU A 25 0.32 -4.76 22.02
N ALA A 26 -0.69 -5.62 21.91
CA ALA A 26 -2.02 -5.39 22.42
C ALA A 26 -2.46 -6.45 23.44
N ASP A 27 -3.60 -6.20 24.09
CA ASP A 27 -4.21 -7.00 25.15
C ASP A 27 -4.63 -8.42 24.75
N ASP A 28 -4.59 -8.72 23.46
CA ASP A 28 -4.87 -10.04 22.88
C ASP A 28 -3.60 -10.87 22.59
N ASP A 29 -2.45 -10.43 23.11
CA ASP A 29 -1.10 -10.96 22.83
C ASP A 29 -0.67 -10.81 21.35
N GLY A 30 -1.41 -10.03 20.54
CA GLY A 30 -1.11 -9.73 19.15
C GLY A 30 -0.09 -8.60 19.00
N THR A 31 0.57 -8.56 17.84
CA THR A 31 1.48 -7.47 17.46
C THR A 31 0.97 -6.79 16.20
N TYR A 32 0.84 -5.46 16.24
CA TYR A 32 0.21 -4.69 15.18
C TYR A 32 1.08 -3.54 14.70
N VAL A 33 1.07 -3.31 13.40
CA VAL A 33 1.51 -2.05 12.79
C VAL A 33 0.35 -1.07 12.85
N VAL A 34 0.47 -0.04 13.68
CA VAL A 34 -0.54 1.00 13.90
C VAL A 34 -0.29 2.18 12.98
N LYS A 35 -1.29 2.49 12.16
CA LYS A 35 -1.39 3.76 11.42
C LYS A 35 -2.18 4.75 12.28
N PHE A 36 -1.50 5.84 12.64
CA PHE A 36 -2.02 6.83 13.56
C PHE A 36 -2.95 7.85 12.89
N THR A 37 -4.08 8.17 13.53
CA THR A 37 -5.09 9.13 13.05
C THR A 37 -4.56 10.56 12.94
N GLY A 38 -3.63 10.95 13.81
CA GLY A 38 -2.96 12.25 13.79
C GLY A 38 -1.87 12.38 12.70
N SER A 39 -1.69 11.37 11.84
CA SER A 39 -0.68 11.43 10.77
C SER A 39 -1.07 12.43 9.68
N ALA A 40 -0.06 12.96 8.97
CA ALA A 40 -0.27 13.96 7.91
C ALA A 40 -1.08 13.42 6.71
N GLN A 41 -1.26 12.10 6.59
CA GLN A 41 -2.08 11.48 5.56
C GLN A 41 -3.59 11.64 5.84
N GLY A 42 -3.96 11.86 7.11
CA GLY A 42 -5.33 12.08 7.55
C GLY A 42 -6.23 10.84 7.46
N HIS A 43 -7.49 10.99 7.89
CA HIS A 43 -8.44 9.88 7.98
C HIS A 43 -8.73 9.21 6.65
N LYS A 44 -8.72 9.94 5.52
CA LYS A 44 -8.99 9.37 4.18
C LYS A 44 -8.04 8.21 3.83
N ALA A 45 -6.78 8.26 4.28
CA ALA A 45 -5.85 7.14 4.08
C ALA A 45 -6.24 5.91 4.91
N LEU A 46 -6.71 6.09 6.14
CA LEU A 46 -7.22 4.99 6.98
C LEU A 46 -8.50 4.39 6.41
N VAL A 47 -9.41 5.25 5.91
CA VAL A 47 -10.64 4.82 5.20
C VAL A 47 -10.29 3.99 3.98
N ALA A 48 -9.32 4.43 3.16
CA ALA A 48 -8.85 3.66 2.01
C ALA A 48 -8.23 2.32 2.41
N GLU A 49 -7.45 2.29 3.49
CA GLU A 49 -6.87 1.05 4.01
C GLU A 49 -7.94 0.03 4.38
N VAL A 50 -8.97 0.44 5.14
CA VAL A 50 -10.07 -0.44 5.56
C VAL A 50 -10.84 -0.94 4.35
N ILE A 51 -11.29 -0.03 3.47
CA ILE A 51 -12.14 -0.40 2.33
C ILE A 51 -11.40 -1.33 1.38
N VAL A 52 -10.16 -1.01 1.02
CA VAL A 52 -9.41 -1.79 0.03
C VAL A 52 -8.85 -3.07 0.64
N GLY A 53 -8.37 -3.02 1.89
CA GLY A 53 -7.86 -4.18 2.61
C GLY A 53 -8.92 -5.25 2.85
N GLU A 54 -10.10 -4.86 3.36
CA GLU A 54 -11.19 -5.81 3.59
C GLU A 54 -11.80 -6.31 2.27
N LEU A 55 -11.84 -5.47 1.22
CA LEU A 55 -12.20 -5.93 -0.12
C LEU A 55 -11.20 -6.96 -0.66
N ALA A 56 -9.90 -6.73 -0.49
CA ALA A 56 -8.86 -7.67 -0.88
C ALA A 56 -9.05 -9.03 -0.19
N ARG A 57 -9.26 -9.02 1.14
CA ARG A 57 -9.50 -10.23 1.95
C ARG A 57 -10.77 -10.95 1.50
N ALA A 58 -11.88 -10.24 1.30
CA ALA A 58 -13.14 -10.82 0.81
C ALA A 58 -13.02 -11.43 -0.60
N LEU A 59 -12.12 -10.91 -1.43
CA LEU A 59 -11.80 -11.43 -2.76
C LEU A 59 -10.74 -12.56 -2.73
N GLY A 60 -10.23 -12.93 -1.55
CA GLY A 60 -9.25 -14.00 -1.36
C GLY A 60 -7.80 -13.59 -1.68
N LEU A 61 -7.52 -12.30 -1.76
CA LEU A 61 -6.15 -11.78 -1.80
C LEU A 61 -5.56 -11.75 -0.39
N ARG A 62 -4.24 -11.91 -0.29
CA ARG A 62 -3.54 -11.95 0.99
C ARG A 62 -3.24 -10.54 1.45
N PHE A 63 -3.97 -10.09 2.46
CA PHE A 63 -3.78 -8.81 3.11
C PHE A 63 -3.88 -9.08 4.63
N PRO A 64 -2.99 -8.53 5.46
CA PRO A 64 -3.02 -8.77 6.91
C PRO A 64 -4.37 -8.38 7.51
N GLU A 65 -4.73 -8.97 8.65
CA GLU A 65 -5.97 -8.60 9.33
C GLU A 65 -5.90 -7.14 9.82
N LEU A 66 -7.01 -6.43 9.70
CA LEU A 66 -7.15 -5.09 10.28
C LEU A 66 -7.90 -5.18 11.62
N VAL A 67 -7.48 -4.33 12.55
CA VAL A 67 -8.11 -4.16 13.87
C VAL A 67 -8.23 -2.68 14.19
N LEU A 68 -9.18 -2.34 15.07
CA LEU A 68 -9.25 -1.03 15.69
C LEU A 68 -8.43 -1.06 16.98
N VAL A 69 -7.44 -0.18 17.08
CA VAL A 69 -6.50 -0.14 18.22
C VAL A 69 -6.82 1.06 19.08
N HIS A 70 -7.25 0.82 20.32
CA HIS A 70 -7.34 1.86 21.34
C HIS A 70 -5.94 2.18 21.85
N PHE A 71 -5.47 3.41 21.57
CA PHE A 71 -4.12 3.85 21.86
C PHE A 71 -4.12 4.98 22.90
N ASP A 72 -3.43 4.74 24.02
CA ASP A 72 -3.08 5.77 25.00
C ASP A 72 -1.64 6.24 24.75
N PRO A 73 -1.41 7.53 24.41
CA PRO A 73 -0.06 8.06 24.19
C PRO A 73 0.92 7.85 25.36
N ALA A 74 0.42 7.63 26.58
CA ALA A 74 1.24 7.33 27.75
C ALA A 74 2.13 6.09 27.57
N ILE A 75 1.69 5.08 26.82
CA ILE A 75 2.48 3.85 26.58
C ILE A 75 3.72 4.12 25.71
N ALA A 76 3.73 5.25 24.99
CA ALA A 76 4.80 5.68 24.10
C ALA A 76 5.55 6.92 24.63
N ALA A 77 5.41 7.27 25.91
CA ALA A 77 5.99 8.48 26.50
C ALA A 77 7.53 8.55 26.42
N ALA A 78 8.19 7.39 26.29
CA ALA A 78 9.65 7.29 26.16
C ALA A 78 10.18 7.56 24.73
N GLU A 79 9.31 7.79 23.75
CA GLU A 79 9.72 8.07 22.37
C GLU A 79 10.66 9.30 22.30
N PRO A 80 11.92 9.15 21.83
CA PRO A 80 12.90 10.23 21.84
C PRO A 80 12.58 11.36 20.87
N HIS A 81 11.89 11.11 19.76
CA HIS A 81 11.63 12.09 18.72
C HIS A 81 10.37 12.92 19.02
N GLN A 82 10.53 14.26 19.09
CA GLN A 82 9.43 15.17 19.39
C GLN A 82 8.27 15.07 18.41
N GLU A 83 8.56 15.04 17.11
CA GLU A 83 7.54 14.94 16.05
C GLU A 83 6.68 13.68 16.20
N VAL A 84 7.28 12.56 16.63
CA VAL A 84 6.57 11.30 16.86
C VAL A 84 5.74 11.35 18.14
N ARG A 85 6.22 12.01 19.21
CA ARG A 85 5.40 12.26 20.41
C ARG A 85 4.20 13.15 20.12
N GLU A 86 4.37 14.18 19.30
CA GLU A 86 3.27 15.05 18.86
C GLU A 86 2.23 14.27 18.05
N LEU A 87 2.68 13.42 17.13
CA LEU A 87 1.83 12.46 16.41
C LEU A 87 1.05 11.56 17.37
N HIS A 88 1.74 10.90 18.31
CA HIS A 88 1.10 10.04 19.31
C HIS A 88 0.05 10.82 20.12
N GLY A 89 0.39 12.02 20.61
CA GLY A 89 -0.53 12.88 21.36
C GLY A 89 -1.78 13.27 20.57
N ALA A 90 -1.64 13.55 19.27
CA ALA A 90 -2.76 13.83 18.37
C ALA A 90 -3.61 12.60 18.03
N SER A 91 -3.11 11.40 18.34
CA SER A 91 -3.71 10.12 17.96
C SER A 91 -4.28 9.34 19.14
N ALA A 92 -4.56 9.99 20.26
CA ALA A 92 -5.21 9.35 21.41
C ALA A 92 -6.59 8.80 21.01
N GLY A 93 -6.89 7.55 21.41
CA GLY A 93 -8.14 6.87 21.08
C GLY A 93 -7.98 5.84 19.95
N VAL A 94 -8.99 5.73 19.09
CA VAL A 94 -9.08 4.65 18.09
C VAL A 94 -8.21 4.95 16.87
N ASN A 95 -7.29 4.03 16.58
CA ASN A 95 -6.40 4.01 15.41
C ASN A 95 -6.58 2.73 14.60
N LEU A 96 -5.94 2.65 13.42
CA LEU A 96 -5.99 1.45 12.60
C LEU A 96 -4.75 0.59 12.87
N GLY A 97 -4.96 -0.64 13.34
CA GLY A 97 -3.93 -1.67 13.44
C GLY A 97 -4.00 -2.60 12.25
N MET A 98 -2.83 -3.05 11.78
CA MET A 98 -2.66 -4.10 10.80
C MET A 98 -1.80 -5.19 11.42
N ASP A 99 -2.21 -6.45 11.30
CA ASP A 99 -1.45 -7.58 11.81
C ASP A 99 0.00 -7.53 11.30
N TYR A 100 0.95 -7.60 12.22
CA TYR A 100 2.36 -7.59 11.88
C TYR A 100 2.73 -8.94 11.28
N LEU A 101 3.52 -8.94 10.20
CA LEU A 101 4.01 -10.17 9.56
C LEU A 101 5.49 -10.42 9.94
N PRO A 102 5.80 -11.20 11.01
CA PRO A 102 7.17 -11.42 11.44
C PRO A 102 8.05 -11.98 10.33
N GLY A 103 9.17 -11.31 10.08
CA GLY A 103 10.14 -11.71 9.06
C GLY A 103 9.67 -11.53 7.62
N ALA A 104 8.57 -10.83 7.37
CA ALA A 104 8.20 -10.43 6.01
C ALA A 104 9.29 -9.53 5.41
N ARG A 105 9.44 -9.59 4.09
CA ARG A 105 10.41 -8.77 3.34
C ARG A 105 9.67 -7.98 2.26
N ASP A 106 10.05 -6.72 2.08
CA ASP A 106 9.51 -5.89 1.01
C ASP A 106 9.74 -6.54 -0.36
N PHE A 107 8.74 -6.48 -1.22
CA PHE A 107 8.86 -6.93 -2.59
C PHE A 107 9.54 -5.86 -3.45
N THR A 108 10.87 -5.83 -3.42
CA THR A 108 11.69 -4.87 -4.17
C THR A 108 11.89 -5.31 -5.63
N PRO A 109 12.35 -4.41 -6.54
CA PRO A 109 12.73 -4.78 -7.90
C PRO A 109 13.72 -5.95 -7.98
N GLU A 110 14.65 -6.03 -7.03
CA GLU A 110 15.65 -7.10 -6.92
C GLU A 110 15.00 -8.44 -6.60
N ILE A 111 14.04 -8.45 -5.66
CA ILE A 111 13.27 -9.66 -5.34
C ILE A 111 12.39 -10.05 -6.52
N ALA A 112 11.76 -9.08 -7.19
CA ALA A 112 10.90 -9.31 -8.35
C ALA A 112 11.62 -9.95 -9.55
N LYS A 113 12.96 -9.89 -9.64
CA LYS A 113 13.75 -10.59 -10.67
C LYS A 113 13.73 -12.12 -10.51
N THR A 114 13.54 -12.60 -9.29
CA THR A 114 13.70 -14.03 -8.96
C THR A 114 12.44 -14.65 -8.37
N PHE A 115 11.58 -13.84 -7.73
CA PHE A 115 10.35 -14.31 -7.14
C PHE A 115 9.29 -14.59 -8.22
N PRO A 116 8.80 -15.83 -8.35
CA PRO A 116 7.77 -16.16 -9.32
C PRO A 116 6.41 -15.66 -8.83
N VAL A 117 5.69 -14.94 -9.70
CA VAL A 117 4.28 -14.60 -9.51
C VAL A 117 3.52 -15.14 -10.71
N ASP A 118 2.46 -15.89 -10.44
CA ASP A 118 1.59 -16.44 -11.49
C ASP A 118 0.84 -15.30 -12.22
N PRO A 119 0.66 -15.36 -13.55
CA PRO A 119 -0.06 -14.34 -14.31
C PRO A 119 -1.47 -14.02 -13.77
N LEU A 120 -2.22 -15.01 -13.29
CA LEU A 120 -3.54 -14.77 -12.71
C LEU A 120 -3.42 -14.11 -11.33
N GLU A 121 -2.47 -14.51 -10.50
CA GLU A 121 -2.19 -13.84 -9.23
C GLU A 121 -1.83 -12.36 -9.42
N ALA A 122 -0.94 -12.07 -10.37
CA ALA A 122 -0.62 -10.70 -10.76
C ALA A 122 -1.85 -9.97 -11.31
N GLY A 123 -2.64 -10.63 -12.15
CA GLY A 123 -3.90 -10.12 -12.71
C GLY A 123 -4.90 -9.70 -11.63
N ARG A 124 -5.07 -10.51 -10.58
CA ARG A 124 -6.00 -10.21 -9.47
C ARG A 124 -5.59 -9.00 -8.64
N ILE A 125 -4.29 -8.84 -8.38
CA ILE A 125 -3.76 -7.68 -7.64
C ILE A 125 -3.92 -6.41 -8.48
N VAL A 126 -3.49 -6.44 -9.74
CA VAL A 126 -3.65 -5.32 -10.68
C VAL A 126 -5.12 -4.96 -10.88
N TRP A 127 -6.00 -5.95 -10.96
CA TRP A 127 -7.45 -5.76 -11.07
C TRP A 127 -8.02 -5.05 -9.84
N LEU A 128 -7.63 -5.47 -8.62
CA LEU A 128 -8.03 -4.80 -7.38
C LEU A 128 -7.57 -3.34 -7.39
N ASP A 129 -6.29 -3.09 -7.70
CA ASP A 129 -5.75 -1.74 -7.73
C ASP A 129 -6.42 -0.87 -8.80
N ALA A 130 -6.82 -1.44 -9.95
CA ALA A 130 -7.59 -0.73 -10.97
C ALA A 130 -9.03 -0.42 -10.55
N LEU A 131 -9.72 -1.36 -9.87
CA LEU A 131 -11.04 -1.15 -9.29
C LEU A 131 -10.98 -0.03 -8.23
N THR A 132 -9.97 -0.05 -7.36
CA THR A 132 -9.86 0.88 -6.24
C THR A 132 -9.05 2.13 -6.59
N VAL A 133 -8.61 2.29 -7.84
CA VAL A 133 -7.83 3.46 -8.29
C VAL A 133 -6.54 3.65 -7.46
N ASN A 134 -5.86 2.54 -7.14
CA ASN A 134 -4.56 2.55 -6.48
C ASN A 134 -3.43 2.61 -7.52
N VAL A 135 -3.06 3.82 -7.92
CA VAL A 135 -1.96 4.04 -8.88
C VAL A 135 -0.58 4.09 -8.21
N ASP A 136 -0.51 3.97 -6.89
CA ASP A 136 0.74 4.10 -6.11
C ASP A 136 1.57 2.80 -6.09
N ARG A 137 0.94 1.65 -6.39
CA ARG A 137 1.61 0.34 -6.48
C ARG A 137 2.54 0.27 -7.70
N THR A 138 3.75 0.78 -7.54
CA THR A 138 4.74 0.93 -8.60
C THR A 138 5.98 0.07 -8.37
N VAL A 139 6.81 -0.10 -9.40
CA VAL A 139 8.08 -0.85 -9.29
C VAL A 139 8.97 -0.37 -8.14
N HIS A 140 8.98 0.93 -7.84
CA HIS A 140 9.82 1.50 -6.78
C HIS A 140 9.13 1.64 -5.41
N SER A 141 7.80 1.52 -5.38
CA SER A 141 6.99 1.54 -4.17
C SER A 141 5.89 0.49 -4.33
N SER A 142 6.27 -0.77 -4.17
CA SER A 142 5.37 -1.87 -4.51
C SER A 142 4.26 -2.06 -3.49
N ASN A 143 4.45 -1.63 -2.23
CA ASN A 143 3.54 -1.88 -1.11
C ASN A 143 3.11 -3.36 -1.06
N LEU A 144 4.03 -4.26 -1.42
CA LEU A 144 3.86 -5.69 -1.43
C LEU A 144 4.95 -6.30 -0.55
N MET A 145 4.63 -7.38 0.14
CA MET A 145 5.59 -8.14 0.94
C MET A 145 5.64 -9.60 0.50
N VAL A 146 6.77 -10.24 0.74
CA VAL A 146 6.95 -11.68 0.65
C VAL A 146 6.91 -12.25 2.06
N TRP A 147 5.97 -13.16 2.32
CA TRP A 147 5.81 -13.82 3.62
C TRP A 147 5.14 -15.20 3.49
N PRO A 148 5.50 -16.20 4.31
CA PRO A 148 6.64 -16.20 5.25
C PRO A 148 7.98 -16.32 4.52
N THR A 149 9.05 -15.76 5.09
CA THR A 149 10.43 -15.92 4.54
C THR A 149 11.31 -16.85 5.36
N LEU A 150 10.79 -17.35 6.48
CA LEU A 150 11.43 -18.30 7.38
C LEU A 150 10.52 -19.54 7.53
N GLY A 151 11.12 -20.67 7.90
CA GLY A 151 10.41 -21.93 8.09
C GLY A 151 10.25 -22.75 6.81
N THR A 152 9.27 -23.66 6.80
CA THR A 152 9.05 -24.64 5.72
C THR A 152 7.90 -24.29 4.78
N ALA A 153 7.05 -23.32 5.16
CA ALA A 153 5.98 -22.85 4.32
C ALA A 153 6.55 -22.04 3.13
N PRO A 154 6.06 -22.26 1.91
CA PRO A 154 6.55 -21.53 0.76
C PRO A 154 6.13 -20.05 0.85
N PRO A 155 7.01 -19.11 0.46
CA PRO A 155 6.69 -17.69 0.49
C PRO A 155 5.52 -17.36 -0.44
N ARG A 156 4.75 -16.36 -0.06
CA ARG A 156 3.62 -15.82 -0.82
C ARG A 156 3.72 -14.31 -0.90
N LEU A 157 3.05 -13.75 -1.90
CA LEU A 157 2.90 -12.31 -2.03
C LEU A 157 1.73 -11.82 -1.15
N TRP A 158 1.96 -10.75 -0.40
CA TRP A 158 0.99 -10.09 0.48
C TRP A 158 0.87 -8.63 0.11
N LEU A 159 -0.35 -8.11 0.10
CA LEU A 159 -0.63 -6.70 -0.09
C LEU A 159 -0.52 -5.99 1.25
N ILE A 160 0.06 -4.80 1.23
CA ILE A 160 0.03 -3.84 2.32
C ILE A 160 -0.25 -2.45 1.74
N ASP A 161 -0.51 -1.50 2.63
CA ASP A 161 -0.53 -0.07 2.37
C ASP A 161 -1.34 0.37 1.15
N HIS A 162 -2.66 0.45 1.38
CA HIS A 162 -3.65 0.99 0.45
C HIS A 162 -4.04 2.44 0.75
N GLY A 163 -3.30 3.15 1.62
CA GLY A 163 -3.63 4.52 2.03
C GLY A 163 -3.66 5.55 0.89
N ALA A 164 -2.99 5.26 -0.23
CA ALA A 164 -3.00 6.07 -1.45
C ALA A 164 -4.04 5.61 -2.51
N ALA A 165 -4.83 4.58 -2.20
CA ALA A 165 -5.92 4.12 -3.06
C ALA A 165 -7.14 5.06 -2.98
N LEU A 166 -8.19 4.73 -3.73
CA LEU A 166 -9.44 5.46 -3.80
C LEU A 166 -9.28 6.94 -4.17
N VAL A 167 -8.30 7.28 -5.01
CA VAL A 167 -7.94 8.67 -5.40
C VAL A 167 -9.15 9.55 -5.75
N PHE A 168 -10.25 8.96 -6.23
CA PHE A 168 -11.51 9.65 -6.49
C PHE A 168 -12.12 10.33 -5.25
N HIS A 169 -11.88 9.84 -4.03
CA HIS A 169 -12.44 10.40 -2.79
C HIS A 169 -11.89 11.77 -2.40
N HIS A 170 -10.85 12.25 -3.09
CA HIS A 170 -10.36 13.62 -2.96
C HIS A 170 -11.11 14.58 -3.89
N ARG A 171 -11.84 14.07 -4.89
CA ARG A 171 -12.56 14.83 -5.90
C ARG A 171 -13.79 14.06 -6.41
N TRP A 172 -14.76 13.85 -5.52
CA TRP A 172 -16.00 13.10 -5.80
C TRP A 172 -16.76 13.64 -7.03
N ASP A 173 -16.83 14.96 -7.16
CA ASP A 173 -17.56 15.72 -8.18
C ASP A 173 -17.01 15.56 -9.61
N THR A 174 -15.71 15.32 -9.75
CA THR A 174 -15.02 15.25 -11.05
C THR A 174 -14.57 13.85 -11.41
N SER A 175 -14.83 12.87 -10.56
CA SER A 175 -14.46 11.47 -10.81
C SER A 175 -15.60 10.70 -11.46
N THR A 176 -15.30 10.02 -12.58
CA THR A 176 -16.25 9.13 -13.26
C THR A 176 -15.88 7.67 -13.03
N PRO A 177 -16.82 6.79 -12.64
CA PRO A 177 -16.52 5.39 -12.37
C PRO A 177 -15.90 4.62 -13.54
N GLY A 178 -16.20 4.99 -14.80
CA GLY A 178 -15.61 4.37 -15.99
C GLY A 178 -14.20 4.87 -16.36
N LYS A 179 -13.63 5.83 -15.62
CA LYS A 179 -12.34 6.43 -15.96
C LYS A 179 -11.21 5.40 -15.95
N ARG A 180 -10.43 5.37 -17.03
CA ARG A 180 -9.18 4.62 -17.14
C ARG A 180 -8.05 5.33 -16.42
N TYR A 181 -7.20 4.56 -15.74
CA TYR A 181 -5.98 5.04 -15.11
C TYR A 181 -4.78 4.30 -15.70
N ASP A 182 -3.61 4.94 -15.67
CA ASP A 182 -2.39 4.40 -16.23
C ASP A 182 -1.71 3.46 -15.23
N PHE A 183 -1.62 2.17 -15.60
CA PHE A 183 -0.98 1.12 -14.81
C PHE A 183 0.30 0.58 -15.46
N ARG A 184 0.87 1.27 -16.45
CA ARG A 184 2.08 0.81 -17.18
C ARG A 184 3.27 0.56 -16.25
N HIS A 185 3.39 1.30 -15.16
CA HIS A 185 4.48 1.19 -14.20
C HIS A 185 4.13 0.38 -12.95
N HIS A 186 3.05 -0.41 -13.01
CA HIS A 186 2.62 -1.23 -11.90
C HIS A 186 3.69 -2.26 -11.52
N ALA A 187 3.89 -2.50 -10.23
CA ALA A 187 4.95 -3.37 -9.69
C ALA A 187 4.93 -4.81 -10.25
N LEU A 188 3.76 -5.26 -10.70
CA LEU A 188 3.53 -6.60 -11.24
C LEU A 188 3.39 -6.65 -12.77
N GLY A 189 3.61 -5.53 -13.48
CA GLY A 189 3.42 -5.47 -14.94
C GLY A 189 4.27 -6.47 -15.71
N HIS A 190 5.52 -6.73 -15.28
CA HIS A 190 6.45 -7.64 -15.96
C HIS A 190 6.14 -9.14 -15.78
N TYR A 191 5.13 -9.47 -14.97
CA TYR A 191 4.63 -10.84 -14.81
C TYR A 191 3.56 -11.21 -15.83
N GLY A 192 3.17 -10.30 -16.73
CA GLY A 192 2.13 -10.55 -17.73
C GLY A 192 0.75 -10.78 -17.08
N PRO A 193 0.25 -9.83 -16.26
CA PRO A 193 -0.97 -10.02 -15.49
C PRO A 193 -2.18 -10.34 -16.37
N ASP A 194 -2.87 -11.45 -16.08
CA ASP A 194 -4.10 -11.84 -16.77
C ASP A 194 -5.31 -11.15 -16.11
N VAL A 195 -5.45 -9.85 -16.40
CA VAL A 195 -6.52 -9.02 -15.83
C VAL A 195 -7.91 -9.41 -16.33
N ARG A 196 -8.02 -10.08 -17.49
CA ARG A 196 -9.32 -10.52 -18.05
C ARG A 196 -9.83 -11.75 -17.31
N ALA A 197 -8.95 -12.71 -17.03
CA ALA A 197 -9.31 -13.85 -16.19
C ALA A 197 -9.61 -13.40 -14.75
N ALA A 198 -8.83 -12.45 -14.21
CA ALA A 198 -9.12 -11.85 -12.91
C ALA A 198 -10.48 -11.15 -12.88
N ASP A 199 -10.85 -10.39 -13.91
CA ASP A 199 -12.15 -9.72 -13.99
C ASP A 199 -13.31 -10.71 -14.00
N ALA A 200 -13.21 -11.76 -14.83
CA ALA A 200 -14.21 -12.82 -14.87
C ALA A 200 -14.39 -13.54 -13.53
N GLU A 201 -13.31 -13.67 -12.73
CA GLU A 201 -13.35 -14.28 -11.40
C GLU A 201 -13.90 -13.33 -10.32
N LEU A 202 -13.44 -12.08 -10.31
CA LEU A 202 -13.60 -11.16 -9.18
C LEU A 202 -14.78 -10.21 -9.32
N ALA A 203 -15.08 -9.71 -10.53
CA ALA A 203 -16.15 -8.73 -10.72
C ALA A 203 -17.53 -9.22 -10.22
N PRO A 204 -17.96 -10.50 -10.46
CA PRO A 204 -19.24 -11.00 -9.95
C PRO A 204 -19.30 -11.11 -8.42
N ARG A 205 -18.15 -11.12 -7.73
CA ARG A 205 -18.06 -11.22 -6.27
C ARG A 205 -18.18 -9.87 -5.58
N VAL A 206 -17.98 -8.75 -6.31
CA VAL A 206 -18.15 -7.39 -5.77
C VAL A 206 -19.62 -7.00 -5.84
N THR A 207 -20.37 -7.45 -4.86
CA THR A 207 -21.80 -7.16 -4.72
C THR A 207 -22.05 -5.89 -3.91
N GLU A 208 -23.25 -5.33 -4.02
CA GLU A 208 -23.69 -4.23 -3.17
C GLU A 208 -23.65 -4.61 -1.68
N GLU A 209 -24.10 -5.83 -1.34
CA GLU A 209 -24.06 -6.34 0.03
C GLU A 209 -22.63 -6.39 0.59
N LEU A 210 -21.68 -6.91 -0.20
CA LEU A 210 -20.28 -6.96 0.19
C LEU A 210 -19.73 -5.54 0.45
N LEU A 211 -19.96 -4.63 -0.50
CA LEU A 211 -19.46 -3.25 -0.39
C LEU A 211 -20.09 -2.53 0.80
N ARG A 212 -21.40 -2.66 1.01
CA ARG A 212 -22.09 -2.06 2.17
C ARG A 212 -21.58 -2.62 3.49
N GLY A 213 -21.31 -3.93 3.56
CA GLY A 213 -20.68 -4.57 4.72
C GLY A 213 -19.30 -4.00 5.00
N ILE A 214 -18.43 -3.93 4.00
CA ILE A 214 -17.06 -3.39 4.15
C ILE A 214 -17.08 -1.92 4.55
N VAL A 215 -17.86 -1.07 3.86
CA VAL A 215 -17.84 0.36 4.19
C VAL A 215 -18.40 0.60 5.58
N ALA A 216 -19.26 -0.26 6.14
CA ALA A 216 -19.77 -0.14 7.52
C ALA A 216 -18.70 -0.38 8.59
N GLU A 217 -17.57 -0.99 8.23
CA GLU A 217 -16.45 -1.26 9.15
C GLU A 217 -15.64 -0.01 9.51
N VAL A 218 -15.76 1.06 8.72
CA VAL A 218 -15.01 2.31 8.92
C VAL A 218 -15.60 3.07 10.12
N PRO A 219 -14.84 3.55 11.11
CA PRO A 219 -15.38 4.40 12.19
C PRO A 219 -16.00 5.72 11.71
N ASP A 220 -17.14 6.12 12.30
CA ASP A 220 -17.81 7.39 11.99
C ASP A 220 -16.91 8.63 12.09
N PRO A 221 -16.04 8.78 13.12
CA PRO A 221 -15.16 9.95 13.22
C PRO A 221 -14.22 10.12 12.03
N TRP A 222 -13.85 9.03 11.34
CA TRP A 222 -12.96 9.07 10.17
C TRP A 222 -13.69 9.51 8.90
N LEU A 223 -15.03 9.49 8.89
CA LEU A 223 -15.87 9.91 7.78
C LEU A 223 -16.43 11.34 7.96
N ALA A 224 -16.47 11.83 9.21
CA ALA A 224 -17.08 13.12 9.56
C ALA A 224 -16.37 14.35 8.95
N GLU A 225 -15.14 14.20 8.46
CA GLU A 225 -14.34 15.28 7.87
C GLU A 225 -14.64 15.55 6.38
N ASP A 226 -15.43 14.71 5.71
CA ASP A 226 -15.74 14.90 4.29
C ASP A 226 -16.84 15.96 4.10
N ALA A 227 -16.41 17.23 3.99
CA ALA A 227 -17.28 18.41 3.89
C ALA A 227 -18.29 18.40 2.72
N GLY A 228 -18.20 17.43 1.81
CA GLY A 228 -19.16 17.22 0.72
C GLY A 228 -20.42 16.43 1.13
N PHE A 229 -20.47 15.87 2.34
CA PHE A 229 -21.55 14.99 2.79
C PHE A 229 -22.16 15.45 4.11
N ALA A 230 -23.44 15.16 4.32
CA ALA A 230 -24.15 15.58 5.52
C ALA A 230 -23.90 14.64 6.71
N THR A 231 -23.73 13.35 6.44
CA THR A 231 -23.55 12.31 7.47
C THR A 231 -22.49 11.26 7.07
N PRO A 232 -21.89 10.55 8.04
CA PRO A 232 -21.04 9.39 7.74
C PRO A 232 -21.71 8.34 6.84
N ASP A 233 -23.01 8.10 7.01
CA ASP A 233 -23.77 7.15 6.20
C ASP A 233 -23.86 7.58 4.73
N ASP A 234 -23.97 8.89 4.46
CA ASP A 234 -23.92 9.41 3.09
C ASP A 234 -22.56 9.14 2.44
N VAL A 235 -21.46 9.27 3.21
CA VAL A 235 -20.10 8.97 2.73
C VAL A 235 -19.95 7.47 2.44
N ARG A 236 -20.46 6.59 3.32
CA ARG A 236 -20.46 5.13 3.11
C ARG A 236 -21.21 4.76 1.85
N ALA A 237 -22.41 5.34 1.65
CA ALA A 237 -23.20 5.12 0.46
C ALA A 237 -22.43 5.56 -0.80
N ALA A 238 -21.78 6.73 -0.77
CA ALA A 238 -20.97 7.22 -1.89
C ALA A 238 -19.82 6.28 -2.27
N TYR A 239 -19.09 5.73 -1.28
CA TYR A 239 -18.05 4.74 -1.56
C TYR A 239 -18.61 3.46 -2.18
N ALA A 240 -19.66 2.90 -1.59
CA ALA A 240 -20.28 1.66 -2.07
C ALA A 240 -20.85 1.85 -3.49
N ASP A 241 -21.58 2.93 -3.73
CA ASP A 241 -22.20 3.23 -5.01
C ASP A 241 -21.14 3.50 -6.10
N TYR A 242 -20.06 4.21 -5.78
CA TYR A 242 -18.95 4.46 -6.72
C TYR A 242 -18.25 3.15 -7.12
N LEU A 243 -17.87 2.32 -6.14
CA LEU A 243 -17.18 1.05 -6.41
C LEU A 243 -18.09 0.06 -7.15
N LEU A 244 -19.37 0.02 -6.82
CA LEU A 244 -20.36 -0.81 -7.50
C LEU A 244 -20.59 -0.34 -8.96
N ALA A 245 -20.68 0.97 -9.19
CA ALA A 245 -20.76 1.52 -10.53
C ALA A 245 -19.47 1.22 -11.33
N ARG A 246 -18.31 1.34 -10.69
CA ARG A 246 -17.02 1.09 -11.32
C ARG A 246 -16.86 -0.37 -11.71
N VAL A 247 -17.15 -1.33 -10.83
CA VAL A 247 -17.00 -2.76 -11.16
C VAL A 247 -17.93 -3.18 -12.31
N ARG A 248 -19.12 -2.60 -12.43
CA ARG A 248 -20.04 -2.83 -13.57
C ARG A 248 -19.47 -2.33 -14.90
N LEU A 249 -18.56 -1.36 -14.86
CA LEU A 249 -17.87 -0.80 -16.02
C LEU A 249 -16.48 -1.40 -16.20
N SER A 250 -16.16 -2.54 -15.58
CA SER A 250 -14.82 -3.13 -15.69
C SER A 250 -14.30 -3.32 -17.11
N PRO A 251 -15.11 -3.76 -18.11
CA PRO A 251 -14.62 -3.85 -19.49
C PRO A 251 -14.13 -2.51 -20.08
N GLU A 252 -14.58 -1.39 -19.52
CA GLU A 252 -14.20 -0.05 -19.94
C GLU A 252 -12.88 0.42 -19.35
N TRP A 253 -12.41 -0.10 -18.21
CA TRP A 253 -11.21 0.43 -17.55
C TRP A 253 -10.11 -0.58 -17.25
N LEU A 254 -10.32 -1.88 -17.55
CA LEU A 254 -9.28 -2.89 -17.37
C LEU A 254 -7.95 -2.47 -18.02
N PRO A 255 -6.85 -2.43 -17.25
CA PRO A 255 -5.55 -2.09 -17.80
C PRO A 255 -5.03 -3.28 -18.62
N THR A 256 -4.84 -3.11 -19.92
CA THR A 256 -4.29 -4.16 -20.80
C THR A 256 -2.89 -3.86 -21.30
N ASP A 257 -2.42 -2.63 -21.09
CA ASP A 257 -1.21 -2.12 -21.71
C ASP A 257 -0.06 -2.19 -20.69
N PHE A 258 0.52 -3.37 -20.52
CA PHE A 258 1.73 -3.55 -19.70
C PHE A 258 2.96 -3.60 -20.61
N PRO A 259 4.01 -2.81 -20.31
CA PRO A 259 5.24 -2.86 -21.06
C PRO A 259 5.89 -4.25 -20.92
N SER A 260 6.43 -4.76 -22.03
CA SER A 260 7.21 -6.00 -22.04
C SER A 260 8.47 -5.86 -21.18
N ARG A 261 9.08 -6.98 -20.80
CA ARG A 261 10.37 -6.98 -20.08
C ARG A 261 11.45 -6.19 -20.81
N GLU A 262 11.49 -6.28 -22.14
CA GLU A 262 12.44 -5.53 -22.98
C GLU A 262 12.16 -4.03 -22.96
N GLN A 263 10.89 -3.63 -23.00
CA GLN A 263 10.48 -2.22 -22.91
C GLN A 263 10.84 -1.62 -21.54
N LEU A 264 10.55 -2.34 -20.46
CA LEU A 264 10.92 -1.92 -19.10
C LEU A 264 12.44 -1.80 -18.93
N ALA A 265 13.20 -2.80 -19.38
CA ALA A 265 14.66 -2.76 -19.30
C ALA A 265 15.26 -1.60 -20.11
N ALA A 266 14.70 -1.30 -21.28
CA ALA A 266 15.10 -0.15 -22.10
C ALA A 266 14.77 1.19 -21.43
N GLU A 267 13.59 1.31 -20.81
CA GLU A 267 13.18 2.51 -20.07
C GLU A 267 14.05 2.74 -18.82
N GLU A 268 14.36 1.68 -18.07
CA GLU A 268 15.27 1.74 -16.92
C GLU A 268 16.68 2.13 -17.34
N ALA A 269 17.23 1.52 -18.39
CA ALA A 269 18.53 1.89 -18.94
C ALA A 269 18.56 3.36 -19.37
N ALA A 270 17.49 3.85 -20.02
CA ALA A 270 17.36 5.25 -20.41
C ALA A 270 17.21 6.19 -19.20
N ARG A 271 16.51 5.79 -18.13
CA ARG A 271 16.41 6.56 -16.89
C ARG A 271 17.76 6.61 -16.17
N ALA A 272 18.45 5.48 -16.03
CA ALA A 272 19.79 5.40 -15.45
C ALA A 272 20.79 6.26 -16.21
N ALA A 273 20.78 6.20 -17.56
CA ALA A 273 21.61 7.03 -18.41
C ALA A 273 21.33 8.53 -18.24
N ARG A 274 20.05 8.93 -18.13
CA ARG A 274 19.66 10.34 -17.85
C ARG A 274 20.14 10.80 -16.48
N THR A 275 19.94 9.99 -15.44
CA THR A 275 20.44 10.29 -14.09
C THR A 275 21.96 10.43 -14.09
N GLN A 276 22.69 9.54 -14.78
CA GLN A 276 24.14 9.60 -14.91
C GLN A 276 24.61 10.82 -15.72
N ALA A 277 23.90 11.18 -16.79
CA ALA A 277 24.19 12.38 -17.57
C ALA A 277 23.98 13.68 -16.76
N GLY A 278 22.95 13.72 -15.92
CA GLY A 278 22.62 14.84 -15.04
C GLY A 278 23.52 14.99 -13.80
N ARG A 279 24.39 14.02 -13.50
CA ARG A 279 25.32 14.12 -12.35
C ARG A 279 26.38 15.22 -12.57
N PRO A 280 26.70 16.03 -11.54
CA PRO A 280 27.85 16.93 -11.58
C PRO A 280 29.16 16.18 -11.88
N ALA A 281 30.10 16.82 -12.58
CA ALA A 281 31.34 16.16 -13.05
C ALA A 281 32.17 15.50 -11.94
N TRP A 282 32.16 16.07 -10.72
CA TRP A 282 32.87 15.55 -9.55
C TRP A 282 32.26 14.27 -8.95
N LEU A 283 31.05 13.88 -9.36
CA LEU A 283 30.33 12.67 -8.96
C LEU A 283 30.33 11.59 -10.07
N LYS A 284 30.87 11.92 -11.25
CA LYS A 284 30.99 11.01 -12.40
C LYS A 284 32.28 10.19 -12.38
N HIS A 285 33.27 10.64 -11.61
CA HIS A 285 34.53 9.93 -11.35
C HIS A 285 34.65 9.74 -9.84
N VAL A 286 34.35 8.55 -9.33
CA VAL A 286 34.80 8.14 -8.01
C VAL A 286 36.26 7.72 -8.21
N PRO A 287 37.26 8.43 -7.65
CA PRO A 287 38.63 7.94 -7.65
C PRO A 287 38.67 6.62 -6.89
N ASP A 288 39.35 5.62 -7.44
CA ASP A 288 39.65 4.40 -6.71
C ASP A 288 40.54 4.76 -5.51
N LEU A 289 39.94 4.85 -4.33
CA LEU A 289 40.64 5.15 -3.07
C LEU A 289 41.36 3.92 -2.49
N HIS A 290 41.39 2.79 -3.23
CA HIS A 290 42.08 1.56 -2.85
C HIS A 290 43.11 1.08 -3.89
N GLY A 291 43.45 1.91 -4.88
CA GLY A 291 44.59 1.63 -5.76
C GLY A 291 45.92 1.86 -5.04
N GLU A 292 46.70 0.79 -4.82
CA GLU A 292 48.10 0.88 -4.38
C GLU A 292 48.87 1.85 -5.29
N PRO A 293 49.73 2.74 -4.74
CA PRO A 293 50.50 3.65 -5.56
C PRO A 293 51.47 2.88 -6.45
N ALA A 294 51.46 3.20 -7.75
CA ALA A 294 52.46 2.71 -8.69
C ALA A 294 53.85 3.12 -8.20
N ALA A 295 54.72 2.13 -8.00
CA ALA A 295 56.12 2.36 -7.66
C ALA A 295 56.80 3.10 -8.82
N GLU A 296 57.18 4.37 -8.59
CA GLU A 296 58.13 5.07 -9.44
C GLU A 296 59.48 4.37 -9.33
N GLN A 297 59.93 3.76 -10.43
CA GLN A 297 61.34 3.40 -10.61
C GLN A 297 62.08 4.65 -11.06
N ASP A 298 62.83 5.24 -10.13
CA ASP A 298 63.85 6.24 -10.43
C ASP A 298 65.12 5.50 -10.91
N ARG A 299 65.39 5.60 -12.22
CA ARG A 299 66.61 5.26 -13.01
C ARG A 299 67.17 3.84 -12.97
#